data_AF-A0A0R2KFK0-F1
#
_entry.id   AF-A0A0R2KFK0-F1
#
_cell.length_a   1.000
_cell.length_b   1.000
_cell.length_c   1.000
_cell.angle_alpha   90.00
_cell.angle_beta   90.00
_cell.angle_gamma   90.00
#
_symmetry.space_group_name_H-M   'P 1'
#
loop_
_entity.id
_entity.type
_entity.pdbx_description
1 polymer ?
#
loop_
_entity_poly.entity_id
_entity_poly.type
_entity_poly.pdbx_seq_one_letter_code
_entity_poly.pdbx_strand_id
1 'polypeptide(L)'
;MGLDEIAGVGYRKSIEFLIKSYVIREHPDKKDQVESMFLGNVIKDDLTDIPRVQSLAQAAVWIGNDETHFTRIHDDKDIRDMKSFLEAAALFISANLKADEAAEFTASPES
;
A
#
# COMPACT_ATOMS: atom_id res chain seq x y z
N MET A 1 16.98 -9.32 20.27
CA MET A 1 16.36 -9.96 19.10
C MET A 1 14.94 -10.32 19.49
N GLY A 2 13.91 -9.70 18.91
CA GLY A 2 12.53 -10.13 19.18
C GLY A 2 11.39 -9.12 18.94
N LEU A 3 11.62 -7.80 18.93
CA LEU A 3 10.54 -6.82 18.68
C LEU A 3 10.48 -6.36 17.22
N ASP A 4 11.64 -6.17 16.58
CA ASP A 4 11.70 -5.64 15.22
C ASP A 4 11.16 -6.64 14.18
N GLU A 5 11.46 -7.94 14.34
CA GLU A 5 10.93 -9.00 13.46
C GLU A 5 9.40 -9.12 13.55
N ILE A 6 8.83 -9.00 14.76
CA ILE A 6 7.38 -9.05 15.00
C ILE A 6 6.71 -7.81 14.39
N ALA A 7 7.30 -6.63 14.61
CA ALA A 7 6.82 -5.40 14.02
C ALA A 7 6.89 -5.44 12.48
N GLY A 8 7.95 -6.02 11.92
CA GLY A 8 8.13 -6.17 10.48
C GLY A 8 7.08 -7.07 9.82
N VAL A 9 6.69 -8.17 10.46
CA VAL A 9 5.55 -8.99 10.02
C VAL A 9 4.23 -8.20 10.10
N GLY A 10 4.02 -7.44 11.18
CA GLY A 10 2.84 -6.61 11.35
C GLY A 10 2.68 -5.57 10.24
N TYR A 11 3.73 -4.79 9.96
CA TYR A 11 3.69 -3.77 8.91
C TYR A 11 3.51 -4.37 7.51
N ARG A 12 4.14 -5.51 7.20
CA ARG A 12 3.90 -6.21 5.93
C ARG A 12 2.43 -6.59 5.75
N LYS A 13 1.79 -7.10 6.80
CA LYS A 13 0.38 -7.44 6.74
C LYS A 13 -0.50 -6.19 6.62
N SER A 14 -0.14 -5.10 7.27
CA SER A 14 -0.83 -3.82 7.14
C SER A 14 -0.76 -3.26 5.71
N ILE A 15 0.42 -3.30 5.06
CA ILE A 15 0.58 -2.88 3.66
C ILE A 15 -0.28 -3.77 2.74
N GLU A 16 -0.23 -5.10 2.94
CA GLU A 16 -1.03 -6.02 2.14
C GLU A 16 -2.51 -5.69 2.22
N PHE A 17 -3.03 -5.54 3.45
CA PHE A 17 -4.45 -5.24 3.66
C PHE A 17 -4.82 -3.88 3.06
N LEU A 18 -4.04 -2.83 3.32
CA LEU A 18 -4.30 -1.49 2.81
C LEU A 18 -4.40 -1.47 1.28
N ILE A 19 -3.41 -2.04 0.59
CA ILE A 19 -3.34 -1.99 -0.87
C ILE A 19 -4.42 -2.87 -1.50
N LYS A 20 -4.60 -4.11 -1.04
CA LYS A 20 -5.63 -4.99 -1.59
C LYS A 20 -7.03 -4.42 -1.36
N SER A 21 -7.33 -3.93 -0.15
CA SER A 21 -8.63 -3.31 0.13
C SER A 21 -8.90 -2.07 -0.72
N TYR A 22 -7.87 -1.27 -0.98
CA TYR A 22 -8.00 -0.12 -1.89
C TYR A 22 -8.34 -0.58 -3.30
N VAL A 23 -7.55 -1.48 -3.90
CA VAL A 23 -7.77 -1.99 -5.26
C VAL A 23 -9.14 -2.67 -5.40
N ILE A 24 -9.55 -3.47 -4.41
CA ILE A 24 -10.87 -4.13 -4.41
C ILE A 24 -12.01 -3.11 -4.38
N ARG A 25 -11.84 -1.95 -3.72
CA ARG A 25 -12.87 -0.92 -3.72
C ARG A 25 -12.99 -0.24 -5.08
N GLU A 26 -11.87 0.07 -5.73
CA GLU A 26 -11.86 0.68 -7.06
C GLU A 26 -12.32 -0.29 -8.15
N HIS A 27 -12.05 -1.59 -7.96
CA HIS A 27 -12.41 -2.67 -8.88
C HIS A 27 -13.10 -3.84 -8.16
N PRO A 28 -14.36 -3.69 -7.73
CA PRO A 28 -15.09 -4.72 -6.99
C PRO A 28 -15.23 -6.05 -7.75
N ASP A 29 -15.22 -5.99 -9.08
CA ASP A 29 -15.28 -7.12 -9.99
C ASP A 29 -14.02 -8.01 -9.94
N LYS A 30 -12.87 -7.44 -9.56
CA LYS A 30 -11.59 -8.16 -9.47
C LYS A 30 -11.32 -8.74 -8.07
N LYS A 31 -12.29 -8.71 -7.15
CA LYS A 31 -12.07 -9.07 -5.75
C LYS A 31 -11.35 -10.42 -5.56
N ASP A 32 -11.91 -11.49 -6.11
CA ASP A 32 -11.38 -12.85 -5.93
C ASP A 32 -9.97 -13.00 -6.54
N GLN A 33 -9.71 -12.28 -7.63
CA GLN A 33 -8.39 -12.22 -8.26
C GLN A 33 -7.38 -11.50 -7.36
N VAL A 34 -7.72 -10.32 -6.84
CA VAL A 34 -6.83 -9.50 -6.01
C VAL A 34 -6.53 -10.20 -4.66
N GLU A 35 -7.52 -10.86 -4.06
CA GLU A 35 -7.32 -11.62 -2.82
C GLU A 35 -6.31 -12.76 -2.99
N SER A 36 -6.39 -13.48 -4.12
CA SER A 36 -5.52 -14.63 -4.44
C SER A 36 -4.13 -14.25 -4.98
N MET A 37 -3.96 -13.03 -5.48
CA MET A 37 -2.67 -12.56 -6.01
C MET A 37 -1.65 -12.22 -4.92
N PHE A 38 -0.37 -12.38 -5.26
CA PHE A 38 0.73 -11.86 -4.45
C PHE A 38 0.72 -10.33 -4.45
N LEU A 39 0.98 -9.72 -3.29
CA LEU A 39 0.99 -8.27 -3.10
C LEU A 39 1.87 -7.53 -4.11
N GLY A 40 3.05 -8.08 -4.43
CA GLY A 40 3.95 -7.47 -5.42
C GLY A 40 3.33 -7.32 -6.81
N ASN A 41 2.49 -8.28 -7.22
CA ASN A 41 1.79 -8.20 -8.50
C ASN A 41 0.65 -7.18 -8.43
N VAL A 42 -0.13 -7.17 -7.34
CA VAL A 42 -1.20 -6.18 -7.14
C VAL A 42 -0.64 -4.75 -7.17
N ILE A 43 0.51 -4.51 -6.52
CA ILE A 43 1.17 -3.19 -6.55
C ILE A 43 1.58 -2.82 -7.98
N LYS A 44 2.16 -3.77 -8.72
CA LYS A 44 2.69 -3.50 -10.06
C LYS A 44 1.57 -3.28 -11.09
N ASP A 45 0.53 -4.11 -11.04
CA ASP A 45 -0.44 -4.24 -12.12
C ASP A 45 -1.73 -3.46 -11.85
N ASP A 46 -2.10 -3.19 -10.59
CA ASP A 46 -3.39 -2.58 -10.23
C ASP A 46 -3.28 -1.19 -9.56
N LEU A 47 -2.07 -0.64 -9.37
CA LEU A 47 -1.87 0.74 -8.84
C LEU A 47 -1.30 1.72 -9.88
N THR A 48 -1.41 1.41 -11.18
CA THR A 48 -0.80 2.20 -12.26
C THR A 48 -1.31 3.63 -12.34
N ASP A 49 -2.56 3.86 -11.93
CA ASP A 49 -3.20 5.18 -11.98
C ASP A 49 -2.77 6.09 -10.81
N ILE A 50 -2.09 5.53 -9.80
CA ILE A 50 -1.64 6.27 -8.62
C ILE A 50 -0.17 5.95 -8.34
N PRO A 51 0.75 6.43 -9.20
CA PRO A 51 2.16 6.05 -9.17
C PRO A 51 2.88 6.39 -7.86
N ARG A 52 2.36 7.40 -7.12
CA ARG A 52 2.88 7.74 -5.77
C ARG A 52 2.60 6.63 -4.76
N VAL A 53 1.37 6.12 -4.72
CA VAL A 53 0.98 5.03 -3.81
C VAL A 53 1.68 3.74 -4.23
N GLN A 54 1.79 3.48 -5.54
CA GLN A 54 2.55 2.35 -6.07
C GLN A 54 4.01 2.36 -5.59
N SER A 55 4.70 3.50 -5.71
CA SER A 55 6.10 3.63 -5.28
C SER A 55 6.27 3.43 -3.77
N LEU A 56 5.37 4.02 -2.97
CA LEU A 56 5.39 3.88 -1.50
C LEU A 56 5.16 2.44 -1.07
N ALA A 57 4.16 1.76 -1.65
CA ALA A 57 3.87 0.37 -1.36
C ALA A 57 5.02 -0.55 -1.77
N GLN A 58 5.62 -0.32 -2.94
CA GLN A 58 6.75 -1.10 -3.43
C GLN A 58 7.99 -0.96 -2.52
N ALA A 59 8.33 0.27 -2.12
CA ALA A 59 9.44 0.53 -1.21
C ALA A 59 9.22 -0.13 0.16
N ALA A 60 8.00 -0.08 0.69
CA ALA A 60 7.66 -0.68 1.97
C ALA A 60 7.74 -2.23 1.93
N VAL A 61 7.32 -2.85 0.82
CA VAL A 61 7.49 -4.30 0.60
C VAL A 61 8.96 -4.70 0.47
N TRP A 62 9.77 -3.90 -0.24
CA TRP A 62 11.21 -4.18 -0.37
C TRP A 62 11.93 -4.15 0.98
N ILE A 63 11.67 -3.14 1.82
CA ILE A 63 12.23 -3.07 3.19
C ILE A 63 11.75 -4.27 4.02
N GLY A 64 10.44 -4.56 3.99
CA GLY A 64 9.88 -5.68 4.73
C GLY A 64 10.46 -7.05 4.32
N ASN A 65 10.90 -7.22 3.07
CA ASN A 65 11.55 -8.44 2.59
C ASN A 65 13.05 -8.49 2.97
N ASP A 66 13.71 -7.33 3.05
CA ASP A 66 15.13 -7.21 3.45
C ASP A 66 15.33 -7.49 4.95
N GLU A 67 14.38 -7.09 5.82
CA GLU A 67 14.45 -7.36 7.27
C GLU A 67 14.44 -8.85 7.66
N THR A 68 14.10 -9.75 6.73
CA THR A 68 14.18 -11.21 6.93
C THR A 68 15.51 -11.84 6.52
N HIS A 69 16.44 -11.08 5.94
CA HIS A 69 17.76 -11.57 5.56
C HIS A 69 18.84 -11.13 6.57
N PHE A 70 19.73 -12.06 6.95
CA PHE A 70 20.85 -11.83 7.90
C PHE A 70 21.87 -10.78 7.44
N THR A 71 21.78 -10.33 6.20
CA THR A 71 22.61 -9.31 5.54
C THR A 71 21.69 -8.26 4.96
N ARG A 72 21.69 -7.06 5.53
CA ARG A 72 20.97 -5.89 5.01
C ARG A 72 21.52 -5.51 3.64
N ILE A 73 20.64 -5.32 2.65
CA ILE A 73 21.01 -4.85 1.31
C ILE A 73 20.78 -3.33 1.22
N HIS A 74 19.83 -2.79 2.00
CA HIS A 74 19.58 -1.35 2.15
C HIS A 74 20.09 -0.85 3.50
N ASP A 75 21.40 -0.63 3.63
CA ASP A 75 22.03 -0.15 4.88
C ASP A 75 21.51 1.23 5.35
N ASP A 76 20.82 1.98 4.48
CA ASP A 76 20.27 3.31 4.77
C ASP A 76 18.79 3.32 5.18
N LYS A 77 18.09 2.17 5.20
CA LYS A 77 16.66 2.10 5.53
C LYS A 77 16.33 1.04 6.57
N ASP A 78 15.37 1.34 7.43
CA ASP A 78 14.91 0.41 8.47
C ASP A 78 13.38 0.36 8.60
N ILE A 79 12.89 -0.41 9.57
CA ILE A 79 11.47 -0.56 9.88
C ILE A 79 10.70 0.77 10.05
N ARG A 80 11.38 1.85 10.47
CA ARG A 80 10.78 3.18 10.64
C ARG A 80 10.50 3.83 9.28
N ASP A 81 11.36 3.59 8.30
CA ASP A 81 11.13 4.01 6.93
C ASP A 81 9.95 3.24 6.32
N MET A 82 9.89 1.92 6.54
CA MET A 82 8.74 1.12 6.11
C MET A 82 7.43 1.65 6.71
N LYS A 83 7.41 1.95 8.01
CA LYS A 83 6.27 2.55 8.68
C LYS A 83 5.89 3.90 8.05
N SER A 84 6.88 4.76 7.82
CA SER A 84 6.66 6.09 7.22
C SER A 84 6.09 5.99 5.80
N PHE A 85 6.54 5.01 5.01
CA PHE A 85 5.98 4.75 3.68
C PHE A 85 4.56 4.21 3.72
N LEU A 86 4.25 3.31 4.65
CA LEU A 86 2.89 2.84 4.88
C LEU A 86 1.94 3.99 5.28
N GLU A 87 2.36 4.86 6.20
CA GLU A 87 1.59 6.03 6.62
C GLU A 87 1.34 6.99 5.45
N ALA A 88 2.37 7.28 4.67
CA ALA A 88 2.23 8.11 3.47
C ALA A 88 1.28 7.49 2.45
N ALA A 89 1.35 6.17 2.22
CA ALA A 89 0.44 5.48 1.30
C ALA A 89 -1.02 5.59 1.76
N ALA A 90 -1.29 5.42 3.05
CA ALA A 90 -2.62 5.57 3.62
C ALA A 90 -3.16 7.01 3.47
N LEU A 91 -2.31 8.01 3.70
CA LEU A 91 -2.67 9.42 3.52
C LEU A 91 -3.03 9.74 2.07
N PHE A 92 -2.25 9.27 1.10
CA PHE A 92 -2.58 9.47 -0.32
C PHE A 92 -3.87 8.78 -0.72
N ILE A 93 -4.10 7.53 -0.28
CA ILE A 93 -5.35 6.81 -0.52
C ILE A 93 -6.54 7.57 0.07
N SER A 94 -6.41 8.07 1.29
CA SER A 94 -7.46 8.88 1.94
C SER A 94 -7.73 10.19 1.21
N ALA A 95 -6.69 10.84 0.68
CA ALA A 95 -6.82 12.09 -0.06
C ALA A 95 -7.52 11.86 -1.41
N ASN A 96 -7.15 10.79 -2.15
CA ASN A 96 -7.79 10.43 -3.41
C ASN A 96 -9.29 10.19 -3.21
N LEU A 97 -9.66 9.40 -2.19
CA LEU A 97 -11.05 9.17 -1.83
C LEU A 97 -11.88 10.43 -1.62
N LYS A 98 -11.29 11.41 -0.93
CA LYS A 98 -11.96 12.69 -0.69
C LYS A 98 -12.02 13.55 -1.94
N ALA A 99 -11.04 13.43 -2.83
CA ALA A 99 -11.09 14.05 -4.13
C ALA A 99 -12.20 13.46 -5.00
N ASP A 100 -12.39 12.13 -4.98
CA ASP A 100 -13.44 11.43 -5.71
C ASP A 100 -14.84 11.83 -5.20
N GLU A 101 -15.03 11.81 -3.87
CA GLU A 101 -16.27 12.28 -3.23
C GLU A 101 -16.59 13.74 -3.59
N ALA A 102 -15.58 14.62 -3.59
CA ALA A 102 -15.75 16.01 -4.00
C ALA A 102 -16.07 16.14 -5.50
N ALA A 103 -15.44 15.34 -6.36
CA ALA A 103 -15.71 15.32 -7.78
C ALA A 103 -17.17 14.93 -8.06
N GLU A 104 -17.67 13.86 -7.43
CA GLU A 104 -19.08 13.44 -7.51
C GLU A 104 -20.04 14.53 -7.03
N PHE A 105 -19.72 15.17 -5.90
CA PHE A 105 -20.53 16.26 -5.36
C PHE A 105 -20.61 17.45 -6.32
N THR A 106 -19.49 17.87 -6.91
CA THR A 106 -19.45 18.99 -7.87
C THR A 106 -20.01 18.66 -9.25
N ALA A 107 -20.08 17.37 -9.61
CA ALA A 107 -20.65 16.90 -10.88
C ALA A 107 -22.18 16.73 -10.83
N SER A 108 -22.77 16.69 -9.62
CA SER A 108 -24.22 16.63 -9.44
C SER A 108 -24.83 18.00 -9.76
N PRO A 109 -25.66 18.14 -10.82
CA PRO A 109 -26.32 19.41 -11.10
C PRO A 109 -27.22 19.79 -9.92
N GLU A 110 -27.20 21.05 -9.49
CA GLU A 110 -28.21 21.58 -8.57
C GLU A 110 -29.59 21.30 -9.18
N SER A 111 -30.33 20.34 -8.58
CA SER A 111 -31.70 19.98 -8.95
C SER A 111 -32.69 21.03 -8.47
#